data_AF-A0A805ZG95-F1
#
_entry.id   AF-A0A805ZG95-F1
#
_cell.length_a   1.000
_cell.length_b   1.000
_cell.length_c   1.000
_cell.angle_alpha   90.00
_cell.angle_beta   90.00
_cell.angle_gamma   90.00
#
_symmetry.space_group_name_H-M   'P 1'
#
loop_
_entity.id
_entity.type
_entity.pdbx_description
1 polymer ?
#
loop_
_entity_poly.entity_id
_entity_poly.type
_entity_poly.pdbx_seq_one_letter_code
_entity_poly.pdbx_strand_id
1 'polypeptide(L)'
;MRINIFQLIIVLVYWRKSVRGKIMKKRKIYLTSFFIALFLLFLAGCSQKSQEVPDKKVTVSLNNTKTIPTFFFHGWGSSVNAEKHMANAAKEAGAANTIVQADVSKNGTVKLNGTIPKNAKSPIIEVNLEDNQSGKTSYVKDVITAVSNKYHYAKINLVGHSMGNLQIANYINENYNNKKLPQINKVVSIAGHYNGYLGEEAGQKAKIKNKETGQPDIYSDGFKQLLPLRMHYPRQIEVLNIYGNKEDGSKSDGSVSVASAQSYKYLINGRAKSYHEVEIKGKNAQHSKLHENEEVDHLLIDFLWK
;
A
#
# COMPACT_ATOMS: atom_id res chain seq x y z
N MET A 1 45.50 -79.42 -24.24
CA MET A 1 45.75 -78.73 -22.95
C MET A 1 44.41 -78.29 -22.39
N ARG A 2 43.96 -78.87 -21.26
CA ARG A 2 42.64 -78.63 -20.67
C ARG A 2 42.57 -77.21 -20.13
N ILE A 3 41.61 -76.40 -20.60
CA ILE A 3 41.29 -75.11 -19.98
C ILE A 3 40.60 -75.42 -18.65
N ASN A 4 41.23 -75.00 -17.56
CA ASN A 4 40.79 -75.28 -16.21
C ASN A 4 39.51 -74.46 -15.92
N ILE A 5 38.39 -75.15 -15.65
CA ILE A 5 37.05 -74.57 -15.48
C ILE A 5 37.04 -73.47 -14.38
N PHE A 6 37.96 -73.54 -13.42
CA PHE A 6 38.14 -72.52 -12.39
C PHE A 6 38.59 -71.15 -12.91
N GLN A 7 39.41 -71.08 -13.97
CA GLN A 7 39.82 -69.80 -14.56
C GLN A 7 38.68 -69.13 -15.34
N LEU A 8 37.80 -69.91 -15.97
CA LEU A 8 36.65 -69.36 -16.71
C LEU A 8 35.60 -68.73 -15.77
N ILE A 9 35.38 -69.32 -14.59
CA ILE A 9 34.41 -68.84 -13.61
C ILE A 9 34.86 -67.51 -12.99
N ILE A 10 36.15 -67.34 -12.69
CA ILE A 10 36.68 -66.09 -12.11
C ILE A 10 36.54 -64.92 -13.12
N VAL A 11 36.82 -65.16 -14.40
CA VAL A 11 36.66 -64.14 -15.46
C VAL A 11 35.19 -63.78 -15.67
N LEU A 12 34.27 -64.75 -15.65
CA LEU A 12 32.83 -64.50 -15.76
C LEU A 12 32.26 -63.74 -14.54
N VAL A 13 32.72 -64.03 -13.32
CA VAL A 13 32.28 -63.31 -12.11
C VAL A 13 32.82 -61.87 -12.07
N TYR A 14 34.06 -61.64 -12.47
CA TYR A 14 34.64 -60.29 -12.56
C TYR A 14 34.01 -59.45 -13.69
N TRP A 15 33.76 -60.06 -14.85
CA TRP A 15 33.09 -59.38 -15.96
C TRP A 15 31.64 -59.01 -15.61
N ARG A 16 30.90 -59.91 -14.93
CA ARG A 16 29.51 -59.66 -14.49
C ARG A 16 29.42 -58.59 -13.39
N LYS A 17 30.41 -58.46 -12.49
CA LYS A 17 30.49 -57.37 -11.49
C LYS A 17 30.86 -56.02 -12.12
N SER A 18 31.82 -55.98 -13.06
CA SER A 18 32.26 -54.74 -13.71
C SER A 18 31.19 -54.13 -14.64
N VAL A 19 30.48 -54.99 -15.39
CA VAL A 19 29.37 -54.58 -16.26
C VAL A 19 28.16 -54.12 -15.44
N ARG A 20 27.79 -54.80 -14.35
CA ARG A 20 26.72 -54.34 -13.43
C ARG A 20 27.05 -53.00 -12.77
N GLY A 21 28.29 -52.76 -12.34
CA GLY A 21 28.71 -51.49 -11.75
C GLY A 21 28.62 -50.29 -12.70
N LYS A 22 29.02 -50.46 -13.97
CA LYS A 22 28.90 -49.41 -15.01
C LYS A 22 27.44 -49.17 -15.42
N ILE A 23 26.62 -50.21 -15.53
CA ILE A 23 25.19 -50.08 -15.86
C ILE A 23 24.41 -49.43 -14.71
N MET A 24 24.72 -49.76 -13.45
CA MET A 24 24.09 -49.14 -12.28
C MET A 24 24.49 -47.67 -12.08
N LYS A 25 25.73 -47.27 -12.38
CA LYS A 25 26.14 -45.85 -12.38
C LYS A 25 25.45 -45.04 -13.48
N LYS A 26 25.34 -45.57 -14.71
CA LYS A 26 24.60 -44.91 -15.79
C LYS A 26 23.10 -44.80 -15.46
N ARG A 27 22.45 -45.86 -14.97
CA ARG A 27 21.04 -45.80 -14.52
C ARG A 27 20.81 -44.82 -13.37
N LYS A 28 21.73 -44.71 -12.39
CA LYS A 28 21.63 -43.69 -11.33
C LYS A 28 21.75 -42.27 -11.89
N ILE A 29 22.64 -42.03 -12.84
CA ILE A 29 22.79 -40.71 -13.51
C ILE A 29 21.53 -40.33 -14.30
N TYR A 30 20.93 -41.27 -15.03
CA TYR A 30 19.68 -41.03 -15.77
C TYR A 30 18.46 -40.90 -14.85
N LEU A 31 18.39 -41.63 -13.72
CA LEU A 31 17.31 -41.43 -12.74
C LEU A 31 17.46 -40.09 -12.01
N THR A 32 18.68 -39.69 -11.62
CA THR A 32 18.88 -38.36 -11.00
C THR A 32 18.63 -37.23 -11.98
N SER A 33 18.98 -37.38 -13.27
CA SER A 33 18.66 -36.35 -14.28
C SER A 33 17.16 -36.28 -14.59
N PHE A 34 16.44 -37.41 -14.53
CA PHE A 34 14.99 -37.44 -14.69
C PHE A 34 14.26 -36.79 -13.50
N PHE A 35 14.70 -37.02 -12.26
CA PHE A 35 14.13 -36.35 -11.08
C PHE A 35 14.49 -34.86 -11.00
N ILE A 36 15.68 -34.44 -11.45
CA ILE A 36 16.05 -33.03 -11.54
C ILE A 36 15.25 -32.32 -12.65
N ALA A 37 15.04 -32.97 -13.80
CA ALA A 37 14.18 -32.43 -14.86
C ALA A 37 12.70 -32.35 -14.44
N LEU A 38 12.21 -33.33 -13.67
CA LEU A 38 10.84 -33.34 -13.14
C LEU A 38 10.64 -32.29 -12.02
N PHE A 39 11.67 -32.03 -11.22
CA PHE A 39 11.68 -30.97 -10.20
C PHE A 39 11.76 -29.56 -10.84
N LEU A 40 12.48 -29.41 -11.96
CA LEU A 40 12.49 -28.19 -12.77
C LEU A 40 11.17 -27.98 -13.54
N LEU A 41 10.49 -29.04 -13.96
CA LEU A 41 9.14 -28.98 -14.57
C LEU A 41 8.04 -28.68 -13.54
N PHE A 42 8.20 -29.10 -12.28
CA PHE A 42 7.27 -28.74 -11.19
C PHE A 42 7.42 -27.28 -10.73
N LEU A 43 8.60 -26.66 -10.90
CA LEU A 43 8.80 -25.22 -10.69
C LEU A 43 8.20 -24.35 -11.82
N ALA A 44 7.78 -24.95 -12.93
CA ALA A 44 7.07 -24.26 -14.02
C ALA A 44 5.54 -24.24 -13.84
N GLY A 45 5.01 -24.82 -12.76
CA GLY A 45 3.58 -25.08 -12.57
C GLY A 45 2.96 -24.44 -11.32
N CYS A 46 3.08 -23.13 -11.15
CA CYS A 46 2.10 -22.23 -10.52
C CYS A 46 2.64 -20.80 -10.47
N SER A 47 3.09 -20.26 -11.62
CA SER A 47 3.14 -18.81 -11.76
C SER A 47 1.72 -18.34 -12.04
N GLN A 48 0.98 -18.01 -10.98
CA GLN A 48 -0.08 -17.01 -11.15
C GLN A 48 0.58 -15.82 -11.81
N LYS A 49 0.17 -15.54 -13.04
CA LYS A 49 0.68 -14.45 -13.86
C LYS A 49 0.44 -13.15 -13.08
N SER A 50 1.44 -12.76 -12.30
CA SER A 50 1.57 -11.43 -11.73
C SER A 50 1.46 -10.47 -12.90
N GLN A 51 0.29 -9.84 -13.06
CA GLN A 51 0.12 -8.81 -14.06
C GLN A 51 0.91 -7.59 -13.58
N GLU A 52 2.17 -7.52 -14.02
CA GLU A 52 2.92 -6.26 -14.04
C GLU A 52 2.18 -5.33 -15.00
N VAL A 53 1.61 -4.25 -14.48
CA VAL A 53 0.93 -3.23 -15.30
C VAL A 53 1.94 -2.10 -15.53
N PRO A 54 2.51 -1.93 -16.74
CA PRO A 54 3.56 -0.96 -16.99
C PRO A 54 3.02 0.44 -17.33
N ASP A 55 1.70 0.65 -17.37
CA ASP A 55 1.14 1.90 -17.88
C ASP A 55 1.02 2.98 -16.80
N LYS A 56 1.86 4.03 -16.92
CA LYS A 56 1.83 5.26 -16.12
C LYS A 56 0.67 6.21 -16.49
N LYS A 57 -0.25 5.78 -17.36
CA LYS A 57 -1.43 6.53 -17.81
C LYS A 57 -2.65 5.63 -17.80
N VAL A 58 -3.81 6.20 -17.44
CA VAL A 58 -5.09 5.51 -17.64
C VAL A 58 -5.42 5.51 -19.12
N THR A 59 -5.55 4.33 -19.71
CA THR A 59 -5.79 4.09 -21.14
C THR A 59 -7.20 3.56 -21.43
N VAL A 60 -7.91 3.15 -20.38
CA VAL A 60 -9.27 2.59 -20.47
C VAL A 60 -10.34 3.63 -20.16
N SER A 61 -11.57 3.38 -20.63
CA SER A 61 -12.74 4.10 -20.14
C SER A 61 -13.08 3.64 -18.72
N LEU A 62 -13.38 4.59 -17.84
CA LEU A 62 -13.76 4.33 -16.46
C LEU A 62 -15.27 4.26 -16.32
N ASN A 63 -15.73 3.34 -15.48
CA ASN A 63 -17.13 3.05 -15.25
C ASN A 63 -17.58 3.61 -13.91
N ASN A 64 -18.69 4.34 -13.91
CA ASN A 64 -19.38 4.75 -12.69
C ASN A 64 -20.13 3.55 -12.10
N THR A 65 -19.42 2.73 -11.33
CA THR A 65 -20.00 1.62 -10.58
C THR A 65 -20.43 2.09 -9.19
N LYS A 66 -21.32 1.31 -8.54
CA LYS A 66 -21.68 1.53 -7.13
C LYS A 66 -20.50 1.23 -6.18
N THR A 67 -19.59 0.37 -6.61
CA THR A 67 -18.43 -0.07 -5.82
C THR A 67 -17.29 0.93 -5.95
N ILE A 68 -16.91 1.56 -4.83
CA ILE A 68 -15.79 2.50 -4.76
C ILE A 68 -14.63 1.81 -4.00
N PRO A 69 -13.50 1.51 -4.65
CA PRO A 69 -12.31 1.00 -3.97
C PRO A 69 -11.71 2.02 -3.01
N THR A 70 -11.11 1.55 -1.92
CA THR A 70 -10.41 2.39 -0.94
C THR A 70 -8.93 1.99 -0.89
N PHE A 71 -8.05 2.95 -1.17
CA PHE A 71 -6.59 2.73 -1.16
C PHE A 71 -6.02 3.19 0.17
N PHE A 72 -5.20 2.35 0.79
CA PHE A 72 -4.49 2.64 2.03
C PHE A 72 -3.01 2.89 1.72
N PHE A 73 -2.44 3.93 2.32
CA PHE A 73 -1.04 4.33 2.14
C PHE A 73 -0.34 4.53 3.49
N HIS A 74 0.67 3.71 3.77
CA HIS A 74 1.46 3.75 4.99
C HIS A 74 2.44 4.93 5.05
N GLY A 75 2.97 5.17 6.26
CA GLY A 75 3.99 6.19 6.53
C GLY A 75 5.42 5.81 6.12
N TRP A 76 6.33 6.75 6.36
CA TRP A 76 7.76 6.62 6.07
C TRP A 76 8.41 5.43 6.79
N GLY A 77 9.18 4.62 6.08
CA GLY A 77 9.86 3.45 6.63
C GLY A 77 8.92 2.30 7.05
N SER A 78 7.61 2.44 6.83
CA SER A 78 6.60 1.44 7.16
C SER A 78 6.36 0.46 6.00
N SER A 79 5.31 -0.35 6.10
CA SER A 79 4.88 -1.30 5.09
C SER A 79 3.36 -1.50 5.18
N VAL A 80 2.83 -2.33 4.28
CA VAL A 80 1.45 -2.82 4.32
C VAL A 80 0.97 -3.29 5.71
N ASN A 81 1.86 -3.74 6.57
CA ASN A 81 1.49 -4.21 7.91
C ASN A 81 0.82 -3.14 8.78
N ALA A 82 1.12 -1.85 8.56
CA ALA A 82 0.48 -0.76 9.29
C ALA A 82 -0.99 -0.53 8.88
N GLU A 83 -1.41 -1.10 7.76
CA GLU A 83 -2.77 -0.92 7.20
C GLU A 83 -3.69 -2.09 7.56
N LYS A 84 -3.10 -3.27 7.80
CA LYS A 84 -3.81 -4.54 8.00
C LYS A 84 -4.85 -4.51 9.11
N HIS A 85 -4.57 -3.82 10.22
CA HIS A 85 -5.52 -3.74 11.33
C HIS A 85 -6.83 -3.08 10.88
N MET A 86 -6.74 -1.84 10.39
CA MET A 86 -7.89 -1.07 9.90
C MET A 86 -8.61 -1.79 8.73
N ALA A 87 -7.85 -2.38 7.80
CA ALA A 87 -8.42 -3.10 6.67
C ALA A 87 -9.21 -4.36 7.11
N ASN A 88 -8.68 -5.10 8.08
CA ASN A 88 -9.37 -6.26 8.64
C ASN A 88 -10.57 -5.84 9.49
N ALA A 89 -10.47 -4.78 10.30
CA ALA A 89 -11.61 -4.25 11.06
C ALA A 89 -12.79 -3.89 10.13
N ALA A 90 -12.51 -3.25 8.98
CA ALA A 90 -13.52 -2.94 7.97
C ALA A 90 -14.15 -4.20 7.35
N LYS A 91 -13.35 -5.27 7.17
CA LYS A 91 -13.84 -6.54 6.66
C LYS A 91 -14.69 -7.30 7.67
N GLU A 92 -14.27 -7.32 8.94
CA GLU A 92 -14.97 -7.95 10.05
C GLU A 92 -16.29 -7.26 10.36
N ALA A 93 -16.34 -5.92 10.25
CA ALA A 93 -17.58 -5.14 10.34
C ALA A 93 -18.51 -5.32 9.12
N GLY A 94 -18.11 -6.08 8.10
CA GLY A 94 -18.87 -6.29 6.86
C GLY A 94 -18.96 -5.05 5.96
N ALA A 95 -18.16 -4.01 6.22
CA ALA A 95 -18.10 -2.79 5.42
C ALA A 95 -17.39 -3.03 4.07
N ALA A 96 -16.33 -3.83 4.10
CA ALA A 96 -15.62 -4.37 2.94
C ALA A 96 -15.70 -5.90 2.92
N ASN A 97 -15.55 -6.54 1.76
CA ASN A 97 -15.46 -8.01 1.69
C ASN A 97 -14.21 -8.52 0.95
N THR A 98 -13.43 -7.61 0.38
CA THR A 98 -12.27 -7.92 -0.45
C THR A 98 -11.11 -7.01 -0.07
N ILE A 99 -9.94 -7.60 0.19
CA ILE A 99 -8.68 -6.89 0.42
C ILE A 99 -7.69 -7.43 -0.61
N VAL A 100 -7.01 -6.53 -1.33
CA VAL A 100 -5.97 -6.85 -2.31
C VAL A 100 -4.74 -6.01 -1.97
N GLN A 101 -3.56 -6.62 -1.99
CA GLN A 101 -2.32 -5.88 -1.80
C GLN A 101 -1.78 -5.40 -3.15
N ALA A 102 -1.29 -4.17 -3.21
CA ALA A 102 -0.60 -3.62 -4.37
C ALA A 102 0.85 -3.30 -4.01
N ASP A 103 1.79 -4.12 -4.49
CA ASP A 103 3.22 -3.86 -4.35
C ASP A 103 3.68 -2.87 -5.41
N VAL A 104 4.29 -1.77 -4.99
CA VAL A 104 4.87 -0.74 -5.86
C VAL A 104 6.39 -0.81 -5.74
N SER A 105 7.06 -1.19 -6.82
CA SER A 105 8.52 -1.26 -6.86
C SER A 105 9.17 0.12 -6.90
N LYS A 106 10.49 0.18 -6.71
CA LYS A 106 11.26 1.46 -6.72
C LYS A 106 11.06 2.32 -7.97
N ASN A 107 10.83 1.68 -9.13
CA ASN A 107 10.60 2.36 -10.41
C ASN A 107 9.12 2.66 -10.72
N GLY A 108 8.20 2.31 -9.81
CA GLY A 108 6.76 2.55 -9.93
C GLY A 108 5.98 1.43 -10.63
N THR A 109 6.59 0.27 -10.89
CA THR A 109 5.84 -0.89 -11.41
C THR A 109 4.93 -1.43 -10.31
N VAL A 110 3.66 -1.66 -10.66
CA VAL A 110 2.65 -2.14 -9.71
C VAL A 110 2.33 -3.61 -9.97
N LYS A 111 2.40 -4.40 -8.91
CA LYS A 111 1.97 -5.80 -8.88
C LYS A 111 0.81 -5.96 -7.90
N LEU A 112 -0.29 -6.53 -8.38
CA LEU A 112 -1.46 -6.81 -7.55
C LEU A 112 -1.43 -8.26 -7.05
N ASN A 113 -1.44 -8.44 -5.74
CA ASN A 113 -1.53 -9.74 -5.08
C ASN A 113 -2.98 -9.97 -4.64
N GLY A 114 -3.68 -10.80 -5.42
CA GLY A 114 -5.11 -11.03 -5.27
C GLY A 114 -5.90 -10.53 -6.49
N THR A 115 -7.22 -10.69 -6.44
CA THR A 115 -8.12 -10.26 -7.50
C THR A 115 -9.36 -9.68 -6.87
N ILE A 116 -9.88 -8.59 -7.44
CA ILE A 116 -11.15 -8.00 -7.02
C ILE A 116 -12.28 -8.64 -7.83
N PRO A 117 -13.19 -9.41 -7.20
CA PRO A 117 -14.34 -10.00 -7.90
C PRO A 117 -15.30 -8.92 -8.41
N LYS A 118 -16.05 -9.21 -9.48
CA LYS A 118 -17.03 -8.26 -10.06
C LYS A 118 -18.09 -7.78 -9.07
N ASN A 119 -18.45 -8.61 -8.09
CA ASN A 119 -19.43 -8.32 -7.04
C ASN A 119 -18.79 -7.89 -5.71
N ALA A 120 -17.51 -7.48 -5.72
CA ALA A 120 -16.85 -6.98 -4.52
C ALA A 120 -17.62 -5.78 -3.92
N LYS A 121 -17.74 -5.78 -2.60
CA LYS A 121 -18.26 -4.67 -1.81
C LYS A 121 -17.07 -3.91 -1.26
N SER A 122 -16.97 -2.64 -1.62
CA SER A 122 -15.97 -1.68 -1.11
C SER A 122 -14.56 -2.27 -1.00
N PRO A 123 -13.95 -2.75 -2.10
CA PRO A 123 -12.66 -3.41 -2.05
C PRO A 123 -11.58 -2.48 -1.48
N ILE A 124 -10.75 -3.02 -0.59
CA ILE A 124 -9.61 -2.32 -0.02
C ILE A 124 -8.36 -2.70 -0.78
N ILE A 125 -7.56 -1.71 -1.15
CA ILE A 125 -6.26 -1.87 -1.78
C ILE A 125 -5.22 -1.41 -0.75
N GLU A 126 -4.51 -2.36 -0.15
CA GLU A 126 -3.39 -2.06 0.77
C GLU A 126 -2.13 -1.84 -0.07
N VAL A 127 -1.56 -0.63 -0.04
CA VAL A 127 -0.44 -0.27 -0.91
C VAL A 127 0.87 -0.48 -0.17
N ASN A 128 1.70 -1.36 -0.70
CA ASN A 128 3.03 -1.63 -0.16
C ASN A 128 4.10 -0.96 -1.03
N LEU A 129 4.82 0.01 -0.48
CA LEU A 129 5.89 0.71 -1.20
C LEU A 129 7.24 0.04 -0.93
N GLU A 130 7.90 -0.48 -1.96
CA GLU A 130 9.26 -1.04 -1.82
C GLU A 130 10.26 0.07 -1.42
N ASP A 131 10.09 1.27 -1.97
CA ASP A 131 10.88 2.47 -1.65
C ASP A 131 10.17 3.32 -0.58
N ASN A 132 9.87 2.69 0.56
CA ASN A 132 9.09 3.25 1.68
C ASN A 132 9.71 4.47 2.37
N GLN A 133 10.90 4.89 1.97
CA GLN A 133 11.61 6.08 2.45
C GLN A 133 11.92 7.06 1.31
N SER A 134 11.14 7.07 0.25
CA SER A 134 11.36 8.03 -0.84
C SER A 134 10.46 9.26 -0.76
N GLY A 135 9.27 9.11 -0.17
CA GLY A 135 8.23 10.15 -0.20
C GLY A 135 7.73 10.47 -1.61
N LYS A 136 8.04 9.65 -2.63
CA LYS A 136 7.67 9.91 -4.03
C LYS A 136 6.15 9.98 -4.17
N THR A 137 5.66 11.07 -4.75
CA THR A 137 4.24 11.33 -4.99
C THR A 137 3.71 10.51 -6.17
N SER A 138 4.59 10.13 -7.10
CA SER A 138 4.24 9.34 -8.29
C SER A 138 3.65 7.97 -7.94
N TYR A 139 4.03 7.36 -6.82
CA TYR A 139 3.53 6.03 -6.45
C TYR A 139 2.03 5.98 -6.22
N VAL A 140 1.43 7.06 -5.69
CA VAL A 140 -0.03 7.16 -5.54
C VAL A 140 -0.70 7.11 -6.91
N LYS A 141 -0.15 7.85 -7.88
CA LYS A 141 -0.65 7.85 -9.26
C LYS A 141 -0.44 6.49 -9.94
N ASP A 142 0.71 5.87 -9.75
CA ASP A 142 1.06 4.59 -10.38
C ASP A 142 0.08 3.49 -9.95
N VAL A 143 -0.17 3.35 -8.64
CA VAL A 143 -1.10 2.34 -8.12
C VAL A 143 -2.55 2.61 -8.50
N ILE A 144 -3.01 3.87 -8.42
CA ILE A 144 -4.36 4.25 -8.87
C ILE A 144 -4.52 3.95 -10.36
N THR A 145 -3.52 4.24 -11.17
CA THR A 145 -3.55 3.98 -12.61
C THR A 145 -3.61 2.48 -12.91
N ALA A 146 -2.76 1.68 -12.27
CA ALA A 146 -2.73 0.23 -12.47
C ALA A 146 -4.07 -0.42 -12.11
N VAL A 147 -4.66 -0.05 -10.96
CA VAL A 147 -5.96 -0.56 -10.52
C VAL A 147 -7.09 -0.06 -11.44
N SER A 148 -7.06 1.21 -11.86
CA SER A 148 -8.06 1.78 -12.77
C SER A 148 -8.01 1.14 -14.16
N ASN A 149 -6.82 0.86 -14.69
CA ASN A 149 -6.66 0.15 -15.97
C ASN A 149 -7.17 -1.30 -15.92
N LYS A 150 -7.02 -1.97 -14.77
CA LYS A 150 -7.47 -3.36 -14.61
C LYS A 150 -8.95 -3.50 -14.31
N TYR A 151 -9.51 -2.59 -13.50
CA TYR A 151 -10.87 -2.74 -12.95
C TYR A 151 -11.84 -1.61 -13.31
N HIS A 152 -11.38 -0.59 -14.05
CA HIS A 152 -12.21 0.48 -14.61
C HIS A 152 -12.97 1.32 -13.58
N TYR A 153 -12.49 1.47 -12.35
CA TYR A 153 -13.17 2.28 -11.34
C TYR A 153 -13.09 3.78 -11.69
N ALA A 154 -14.24 4.46 -11.76
CA ALA A 154 -14.30 5.91 -12.00
C ALA A 154 -14.19 6.75 -10.72
N LYS A 155 -14.37 6.13 -9.55
CA LYS A 155 -14.28 6.78 -8.24
C LYS A 155 -13.42 5.98 -7.29
N ILE A 156 -12.71 6.66 -6.39
CA ILE A 156 -11.86 6.04 -5.37
C ILE A 156 -11.98 6.76 -4.03
N ASN A 157 -11.70 6.06 -2.93
CA ASN A 157 -11.41 6.65 -1.63
C ASN A 157 -9.92 6.48 -1.31
N LEU A 158 -9.36 7.38 -0.51
CA LEU A 158 -7.96 7.35 -0.12
C LEU A 158 -7.83 7.44 1.41
N VAL A 159 -6.96 6.62 1.99
CA VAL A 159 -6.60 6.62 3.41
C VAL A 159 -5.09 6.76 3.51
N GLY A 160 -4.60 7.75 4.25
CA GLY A 160 -3.17 7.95 4.48
C GLY A 160 -2.82 7.93 5.96
N HIS A 161 -1.71 7.29 6.30
CA HIS A 161 -1.06 7.42 7.61
C HIS A 161 0.25 8.21 7.48
N SER A 162 0.46 9.18 8.36
CA SER A 162 1.73 9.93 8.44
C SER A 162 2.15 10.48 7.07
N MET A 163 3.32 10.10 6.54
CA MET A 163 3.82 10.50 5.21
C MET A 163 2.87 10.16 4.05
N GLY A 164 2.08 9.08 4.15
CA GLY A 164 1.10 8.71 3.12
C GLY A 164 0.09 9.84 2.84
N ASN A 165 -0.21 10.66 3.85
CA ASN A 165 -1.06 11.85 3.69
C ASN A 165 -0.45 12.91 2.80
N LEU A 166 0.86 13.14 2.90
CA LEU A 166 1.54 14.11 2.05
C LEU A 166 1.66 13.60 0.61
N GLN A 167 1.86 12.30 0.43
CA GLN A 167 1.84 11.69 -0.91
C GLN A 167 0.44 11.84 -1.55
N ILE A 168 -0.64 11.59 -0.80
CA ILE A 168 -2.01 11.82 -1.27
C ILE A 168 -2.27 13.30 -1.59
N ALA A 169 -1.88 14.21 -0.68
CA ALA A 169 -2.10 15.65 -0.87
C ALA A 169 -1.37 16.18 -2.11
N ASN A 170 -0.12 15.76 -2.33
CA ASN A 170 0.63 16.10 -3.53
C ASN A 170 0.06 15.44 -4.79
N TYR A 171 -0.39 14.19 -4.72
CA TYR A 171 -1.09 13.54 -5.84
C TYR A 171 -2.30 14.36 -6.29
N ILE A 172 -3.11 14.83 -5.33
CA ILE A 172 -4.24 15.73 -5.60
C ILE A 172 -3.73 17.04 -6.21
N ASN A 173 -2.67 17.61 -5.64
CA ASN A 173 -2.08 18.89 -6.08
C ASN A 173 -1.64 18.85 -7.54
N GLU A 174 -0.96 17.77 -7.92
CA GLU A 174 -0.36 17.57 -9.24
C GLU A 174 -1.37 17.10 -10.31
N ASN A 175 -2.51 16.51 -9.90
CA ASN A 175 -3.42 15.82 -10.83
C ASN A 175 -4.89 16.30 -10.77
N TYR A 176 -5.20 17.38 -10.05
CA TYR A 176 -6.59 17.86 -9.83
C TYR A 176 -7.42 18.07 -11.12
N ASN A 177 -6.77 18.39 -12.24
CA ASN A 177 -7.42 18.65 -13.54
C ASN A 177 -7.35 17.47 -14.52
N ASN A 178 -6.74 16.34 -14.13
CA ASN A 178 -6.56 15.20 -15.01
C ASN A 178 -7.84 14.33 -15.06
N LYS A 179 -8.70 14.61 -16.05
CA LYS A 179 -9.97 13.93 -16.25
C LYS A 179 -9.86 12.43 -16.63
N LYS A 180 -8.66 11.93 -16.91
CA LYS A 180 -8.44 10.49 -17.19
C LYS A 180 -8.29 9.66 -15.92
N LEU A 181 -7.96 10.29 -14.79
CA LEU A 181 -7.86 9.60 -13.51
C LEU A 181 -9.26 9.48 -12.87
N PRO A 182 -9.48 8.47 -12.01
CA PRO A 182 -10.71 8.39 -11.25
C PRO A 182 -10.88 9.60 -10.33
N GLN A 183 -12.14 9.97 -10.10
CA GLN A 183 -12.48 11.02 -9.15
C GLN A 183 -12.28 10.53 -7.72
N ILE A 184 -11.64 11.34 -6.90
CA ILE A 184 -11.57 11.07 -5.45
C ILE A 184 -12.92 11.44 -4.83
N ASN A 185 -13.45 10.52 -4.04
CA ASN A 185 -14.74 10.63 -3.37
C ASN A 185 -14.56 11.00 -1.89
N LYS A 186 -13.77 10.22 -1.14
CA LYS A 186 -13.45 10.47 0.27
C LYS A 186 -11.94 10.39 0.52
N VAL A 187 -11.45 11.21 1.44
CA VAL A 187 -10.07 11.14 1.96
C VAL A 187 -10.11 11.03 3.49
N VAL A 188 -9.44 10.03 4.03
CA VAL A 188 -9.16 9.92 5.48
C VAL A 188 -7.68 10.18 5.69
N SER A 189 -7.38 11.16 6.53
CA SER A 189 -6.02 11.48 6.95
C SER A 189 -5.82 11.06 8.40
N ILE A 190 -4.82 10.23 8.67
CA ILE A 190 -4.46 9.78 10.00
C ILE A 190 -3.04 10.25 10.30
N ALA A 191 -2.89 11.12 11.31
CA ALA A 191 -1.61 11.70 11.71
C ALA A 191 -0.86 12.41 10.57
N GLY A 192 -1.57 13.11 9.68
CA GLY A 192 -0.95 13.86 8.58
C GLY A 192 -0.11 15.04 9.10
N HIS A 193 1.15 15.15 8.68
CA HIS A 193 2.06 16.22 9.12
C HIS A 193 2.21 17.34 8.08
N TYR A 194 1.08 17.93 7.69
CA TYR A 194 1.00 18.90 6.60
C TYR A 194 1.94 20.09 6.76
N ASN A 195 2.17 20.55 8.00
CA ASN A 195 3.09 21.64 8.31
C ASN A 195 4.39 21.19 8.98
N GLY A 196 4.86 19.99 8.62
CA GLY A 196 6.10 19.38 9.13
C GLY A 196 5.88 18.46 10.34
N TYR A 197 6.79 17.51 10.55
CA TYR A 197 6.82 16.65 11.73
C TYR A 197 7.64 17.29 12.87
N LEU A 198 7.67 16.69 14.06
CA LEU A 198 8.33 17.29 15.24
C LEU A 198 9.86 17.50 15.09
N GLY A 199 10.49 16.87 14.11
CA GLY A 199 11.91 17.10 13.78
C GLY A 199 12.15 18.34 12.91
N GLU A 200 11.10 18.99 12.40
CA GLU A 200 11.18 20.24 11.66
C GLU A 200 10.77 21.42 12.53
N GLU A 201 11.35 22.60 12.28
CA GLU A 201 11.05 23.81 13.06
C GLU A 201 9.55 24.15 13.08
N ALA A 202 8.91 24.17 11.90
CA ALA A 202 7.50 24.46 11.80
C ALA A 202 6.64 23.38 12.49
N GLY A 203 6.96 22.10 12.31
CA GLY A 203 6.23 21.01 12.94
C GLY A 203 6.33 21.03 14.47
N GLN A 204 7.46 21.48 15.02
CA GLN A 204 7.69 21.60 16.45
C GLN A 204 7.08 22.88 17.06
N LYS A 205 7.23 24.03 16.40
CA LYS A 205 6.95 25.35 17.01
C LYS A 205 5.64 25.98 16.58
N ALA A 206 5.09 25.61 15.41
CA ALA A 206 3.92 26.28 14.87
C ALA A 206 2.68 26.07 15.76
N LYS A 207 1.83 27.10 15.79
CA LYS A 207 0.51 27.07 16.40
C LYS A 207 -0.54 27.43 15.35
N ILE A 208 -1.77 27.00 15.59
CA ILE A 208 -2.90 27.46 14.78
C ILE A 208 -3.22 28.91 15.15
N LYS A 209 -2.85 29.84 14.26
CA LYS A 209 -3.13 31.28 14.34
C LYS A 209 -4.62 31.58 14.21
N ASN A 210 -5.32 30.87 13.32
CA ASN A 210 -6.75 31.03 13.09
C ASN A 210 -7.43 29.65 13.13
N LYS A 211 -8.27 29.40 14.13
CA LYS A 211 -8.96 28.12 14.33
C LYS A 211 -10.09 27.87 13.33
N GLU A 212 -10.72 28.93 12.82
CA GLU A 212 -11.77 28.81 11.81
C GLU A 212 -11.20 28.30 10.49
N THR A 213 -10.02 28.81 10.12
CA THR A 213 -9.37 28.43 8.85
C THR A 213 -8.36 27.30 8.99
N GLY A 214 -7.83 27.06 10.18
CA GLY A 214 -6.71 26.15 10.43
C GLY A 214 -5.34 26.72 10.06
N GLN A 215 -5.23 28.03 9.86
CA GLN A 215 -3.98 28.66 9.43
C GLN A 215 -2.90 28.55 10.52
N PRO A 216 -1.71 27.97 10.23
CA PRO A 216 -0.59 28.02 11.16
C PRO A 216 0.11 29.39 11.16
N ASP A 217 0.83 29.74 12.23
CA ASP A 217 1.62 30.96 12.34
C ASP A 217 3.00 30.88 11.66
N ILE A 218 3.53 29.66 11.47
CA ILE A 218 4.78 29.35 10.78
C ILE A 218 4.47 28.35 9.66
N TYR A 219 4.99 28.55 8.45
CA TYR A 219 4.81 27.60 7.34
C TYR A 219 6.11 26.84 7.06
N SER A 220 6.07 25.51 7.10
CA SER A 220 7.14 24.67 6.59
C SER A 220 7.26 24.82 5.07
N ASP A 221 8.41 24.44 4.50
CA ASP A 221 8.56 24.46 3.04
C ASP A 221 7.66 23.45 2.35
N GLY A 222 7.44 22.29 2.96
CA GLY A 222 6.46 21.30 2.50
C GLY A 222 5.03 21.86 2.48
N PHE A 223 4.63 22.62 3.51
CA PHE A 223 3.31 23.25 3.56
C PHE A 223 3.14 24.29 2.46
N LYS A 224 4.17 25.09 2.19
CA LYS A 224 4.15 26.09 1.10
C LYS A 224 3.89 25.45 -0.26
N GLN A 225 4.45 24.26 -0.52
CA GLN A 225 4.23 23.52 -1.77
C GLN A 225 2.78 23.04 -1.92
N LEU A 226 2.06 22.85 -0.82
CA LEU A 226 0.66 22.42 -0.79
C LEU A 226 -0.35 23.58 -0.83
N LEU A 227 0.09 24.84 -0.63
CA LEU A 227 -0.80 26.02 -0.66
C LEU A 227 -1.66 26.15 -1.94
N PRO A 228 -1.23 25.73 -3.15
CA PRO A 228 -2.08 25.77 -4.34
C PRO A 228 -3.38 24.97 -4.21
N LEU A 229 -3.45 23.94 -3.33
CA LEU A 229 -4.69 23.21 -3.04
C LEU A 229 -5.83 24.16 -2.61
N ARG A 230 -5.52 25.29 -1.98
CA ARG A 230 -6.52 26.30 -1.61
C ARG A 230 -7.29 26.87 -2.79
N MET A 231 -6.73 26.78 -3.99
CA MET A 231 -7.31 27.30 -5.22
C MET A 231 -7.93 26.21 -6.09
N HIS A 232 -7.52 24.96 -5.96
CA HIS A 232 -7.94 23.91 -6.90
C HIS A 232 -8.26 22.55 -6.27
N TYR A 233 -8.29 22.42 -4.94
CA TYR A 233 -8.76 21.19 -4.30
C TYR A 233 -10.15 20.81 -4.85
N PRO A 234 -10.37 19.56 -5.30
CA PRO A 234 -11.62 19.16 -5.91
C PRO A 234 -12.80 19.29 -4.93
N ARG A 235 -13.89 19.91 -5.38
CA ARG A 235 -15.01 20.31 -4.51
C ARG A 235 -15.91 19.17 -4.07
N GLN A 236 -15.81 18.01 -4.72
CA GLN A 236 -16.62 16.84 -4.41
C GLN A 236 -16.06 15.99 -3.27
N ILE A 237 -14.80 16.20 -2.87
CA ILE A 237 -14.13 15.33 -1.90
C ILE A 237 -14.62 15.66 -0.49
N GLU A 238 -15.04 14.63 0.23
CA GLU A 238 -15.30 14.68 1.68
C GLU A 238 -14.04 14.26 2.43
N VAL A 239 -13.72 14.93 3.54
CA VAL A 239 -12.47 14.73 4.26
C VAL A 239 -12.72 14.47 5.75
N LEU A 240 -12.07 13.42 6.26
CA LEU A 240 -11.91 13.16 7.69
C LEU A 240 -10.43 13.27 8.06
N ASN A 241 -10.10 14.08 9.06
CA ASN A 241 -8.75 14.28 9.57
C ASN A 241 -8.67 13.81 11.03
N ILE A 242 -8.01 12.69 11.26
CA ILE A 242 -7.81 12.06 12.56
C ILE A 242 -6.38 12.32 13.01
N TYR A 243 -6.18 12.80 14.23
CA TYR A 243 -4.85 13.03 14.78
C TYR A 243 -4.79 12.72 16.27
N GLY A 244 -3.59 12.39 16.75
CA GLY A 244 -3.39 11.98 18.13
C GLY A 244 -2.82 13.08 19.02
N ASN A 245 -3.22 13.04 20.29
CA ASN A 245 -2.62 13.78 21.38
C ASN A 245 -2.44 12.86 22.58
N LYS A 246 -1.18 12.55 22.93
CA LYS A 246 -0.86 11.65 24.05
C LYS A 246 -1.26 12.19 25.42
N GLU A 247 -1.62 13.47 25.51
CA GLU A 247 -1.94 14.19 26.76
C GLU A 247 -0.78 14.19 27.77
N ASP A 248 0.46 14.06 27.30
CA ASP A 248 1.70 14.14 28.09
C ASP A 248 2.30 15.57 28.13
N GLY A 249 1.49 16.57 27.77
CA GLY A 249 1.91 17.98 27.65
C GLY A 249 2.54 18.35 26.31
N SER A 250 2.92 17.38 25.46
CA SER A 250 3.55 17.65 24.15
C SER A 250 2.60 18.20 23.09
N LYS A 251 1.28 18.02 23.26
CA LYS A 251 0.25 18.34 22.24
C LYS A 251 0.56 17.66 20.89
N SER A 252 0.92 16.39 20.97
CA SER A 252 1.37 15.59 19.82
C SER A 252 1.05 14.11 20.03
N ASP A 253 1.10 13.35 18.94
CA ASP A 253 1.09 11.88 18.97
C ASP A 253 2.49 11.28 19.25
N GLY A 254 3.50 12.13 19.45
CA GLY A 254 4.91 11.75 19.63
C GLY A 254 5.78 11.90 18.38
N SER A 255 5.19 12.11 17.20
CA SER A 255 5.90 12.36 15.94
C SER A 255 5.37 13.57 15.20
N VAL A 256 4.08 13.87 15.33
CA VAL A 256 3.36 14.95 14.65
C VAL A 256 2.62 15.78 15.69
N SER A 257 2.81 17.11 15.64
CA SER A 257 2.07 18.03 16.49
C SER A 257 0.60 18.13 16.05
N VAL A 258 -0.30 18.33 17.01
CA VAL A 258 -1.72 18.60 16.74
C VAL A 258 -1.88 19.78 15.77
N ALA A 259 -1.07 20.83 15.93
CA ALA A 259 -1.09 22.00 15.03
C ALA A 259 -0.70 21.65 13.59
N SER A 260 0.30 20.78 13.39
CA SER A 260 0.67 20.33 12.04
C SER A 260 -0.47 19.53 11.37
N ALA A 261 -1.14 18.65 12.11
CA ALA A 261 -2.29 17.91 11.59
C ALA A 261 -3.50 18.80 11.27
N GLN A 262 -3.83 19.74 12.16
CA GLN A 262 -4.93 20.70 11.97
C GLN A 262 -4.68 21.66 10.79
N SER A 263 -3.42 21.91 10.43
CA SER A 263 -3.10 22.79 9.30
C SER A 263 -3.66 22.31 7.95
N TYR A 264 -4.07 21.03 7.85
CA TYR A 264 -4.72 20.52 6.64
C TYR A 264 -5.97 21.33 6.28
N LYS A 265 -6.76 21.72 7.29
CA LYS A 265 -7.96 22.54 7.11
C LYS A 265 -7.66 23.77 6.28
N TYR A 266 -6.53 24.45 6.52
CA TYR A 266 -6.18 25.66 5.80
C TYR A 266 -5.97 25.43 4.30
N LEU A 267 -5.47 24.25 3.93
CA LEU A 267 -5.20 23.89 2.54
C LEU A 267 -6.49 23.65 1.74
N ILE A 268 -7.61 23.31 2.38
CA ILE A 268 -8.81 22.81 1.69
C ILE A 268 -10.13 23.46 2.12
N ASN A 269 -10.13 24.27 3.18
CA ASN A 269 -11.30 24.98 3.67
C ASN A 269 -11.89 25.91 2.57
N GLY A 270 -13.22 25.93 2.46
CA GLY A 270 -13.95 26.62 1.39
C GLY A 270 -13.91 25.91 0.02
N ARG A 271 -13.22 24.77 -0.08
CA ARG A 271 -13.17 23.95 -1.30
C ARG A 271 -13.76 22.56 -1.13
N ALA A 272 -13.25 21.75 -0.20
CA ALA A 272 -13.74 20.39 0.03
C ALA A 272 -15.25 20.39 0.31
N LYS A 273 -15.94 19.30 -0.03
CA LYS A 273 -17.38 19.13 0.17
C LYS A 273 -17.73 19.17 1.66
N SER A 274 -16.92 18.50 2.47
CA SER A 274 -16.98 18.50 3.92
C SER A 274 -15.57 18.29 4.49
N TYR A 275 -15.37 18.73 5.72
CA TYR A 275 -14.14 18.56 6.46
C TYR A 275 -14.46 18.35 7.94
N HIS A 276 -14.08 17.19 8.46
CA HIS A 276 -14.25 16.83 9.86
C HIS A 276 -12.89 16.53 10.49
N GLU A 277 -12.71 16.98 11.73
CA GLU A 277 -11.52 16.67 12.53
C GLU A 277 -11.91 15.85 13.75
N VAL A 278 -11.08 14.87 14.10
CA VAL A 278 -11.21 14.11 15.34
C VAL A 278 -9.85 13.98 16.01
N GLU A 279 -9.77 14.43 17.26
CA GLU A 279 -8.59 14.29 18.11
C GLU A 279 -8.73 13.02 18.96
N ILE A 280 -7.87 12.03 18.73
CA ILE A 280 -7.73 10.85 19.60
C ILE A 280 -6.85 11.24 20.78
N LYS A 281 -7.23 10.85 21.99
CA LYS A 281 -6.58 11.31 23.22
C LYS A 281 -5.98 10.19 24.07
N GLY A 282 -5.00 10.57 24.89
CA GLY A 282 -4.34 9.70 25.86
C GLY A 282 -3.31 8.74 25.24
N LYS A 283 -2.86 7.77 26.03
CA LYS A 283 -1.73 6.88 25.68
C LYS A 283 -1.90 6.05 24.38
N ASN A 284 -3.14 5.88 23.92
CA ASN A 284 -3.46 5.15 22.69
C ASN A 284 -3.53 6.06 21.46
N ALA A 285 -3.35 7.37 21.65
CA ALA A 285 -3.18 8.36 20.60
C ALA A 285 -1.73 8.50 20.11
N GLN A 286 -0.84 7.56 20.47
CA GLN A 286 0.53 7.56 19.98
C GLN A 286 0.57 7.29 18.48
N HIS A 287 1.53 7.89 17.77
CA HIS A 287 1.61 7.94 16.31
C HIS A 287 1.35 6.61 15.57
N SER A 288 1.96 5.51 16.01
CA SER A 288 1.78 4.18 15.42
C SER A 288 0.52 3.49 15.94
N LYS A 289 0.17 3.71 17.21
CA LYS A 289 -1.06 3.14 17.77
C LYS A 289 -2.32 3.65 17.09
N LEU A 290 -2.31 4.82 16.46
CA LEU A 290 -3.47 5.36 15.74
C LEU A 290 -3.97 4.42 14.63
N HIS A 291 -3.10 3.67 13.97
CA HIS A 291 -3.50 2.69 12.94
C HIS A 291 -3.76 1.28 13.52
N GLU A 292 -3.76 1.14 14.84
CA GLU A 292 -4.09 -0.08 15.61
C GLU A 292 -5.10 0.25 16.73
N ASN A 293 -5.97 1.24 16.49
CA ASN A 293 -6.89 1.78 17.49
C ASN A 293 -8.34 1.61 17.04
N GLU A 294 -9.13 0.90 17.85
CA GLU A 294 -10.53 0.60 17.58
C GLU A 294 -11.41 1.85 17.39
N GLU A 295 -11.13 2.95 18.09
CA GLU A 295 -11.83 4.23 17.88
C GLU A 295 -11.56 4.77 16.48
N VAL A 296 -10.32 4.69 16.02
CA VAL A 296 -9.93 5.09 14.66
C VAL A 296 -10.59 4.19 13.62
N ASP A 297 -10.65 2.88 13.86
CA ASP A 297 -11.34 1.93 12.99
C ASP A 297 -12.82 2.27 12.84
N HIS A 298 -13.52 2.54 13.95
CA HIS A 298 -14.93 2.91 13.92
C HIS A 298 -15.17 4.21 13.14
N LEU A 299 -14.37 5.25 13.39
CA LEU A 299 -14.45 6.52 12.67
C LEU A 299 -14.21 6.33 11.17
N LEU A 300 -13.21 5.55 10.81
CA LEU A 300 -12.85 5.24 9.43
C LEU A 300 -13.99 4.49 8.73
N ILE A 301 -14.54 3.45 9.39
CA ILE A 301 -15.60 2.61 8.83
C ILE A 301 -16.88 3.42 8.61
N ASP A 302 -17.27 4.20 9.61
CA ASP A 302 -18.48 5.03 9.57
C ASP A 302 -18.34 6.08 8.48
N PHE A 303 -17.20 6.78 8.42
CA PHE A 303 -16.99 7.82 7.42
C PHE A 303 -16.92 7.28 6.00
N LEU A 304 -16.30 6.12 5.77
CA LEU A 304 -16.11 5.60 4.41
C LEU A 304 -17.34 4.88 3.85
N TRP A 305 -18.08 4.13 4.68
CA TRP A 305 -19.03 3.12 4.18
C TRP A 305 -20.43 3.14 4.82
N LYS A 306 -20.71 4.05 5.75
CA LYS A 306 -22.07 4.30 6.24
C LYS A 306 -22.59 5.64 5.71
#